data_AF-A0A081NE93-F1
#
_entry.id   AF-A0A081NE93-F1
#
_cell.length_a   1.000
_cell.length_b   1.000
_cell.length_c   1.000
_cell.angle_alpha   90.00
_cell.angle_beta   90.00
_cell.angle_gamma   90.00
#
_symmetry.space_group_name_H-M   'P 1'
#
loop_
_entity.id
_entity.type
_entity.pdbx_description
1 polymer ?
#
loop_
_entity_poly.entity_id
_entity_poly.type
_entity_poly.pdbx_seq_one_letter_code
_entity_poly.pdbx_strand_id
1 'polypeptide(L)'
;MQALFQKSNLVSALLLTSVLVSGVAVSFVGHENRRLHNELQQELERRNKAQVEWGKLLLEQSSLTNPGRVEKIAREELDMEVPDAGRIKMVVP
;
A
#
# COMPACT_ATOMS: atom_id res chain seq x y z
N MET A 1 55.42 21.40 -31.07
CA MET A 1 54.22 22.10 -30.56
C MET A 1 52.91 21.66 -31.23
N GLN A 2 52.85 21.40 -32.53
CA GLN A 2 51.61 21.01 -33.24
C GLN A 2 50.95 19.70 -32.73
N ALA A 3 51.75 18.69 -32.34
CA ALA A 3 51.23 17.42 -31.81
C ALA A 3 50.53 17.55 -30.43
N LEU A 4 50.86 18.57 -29.63
CA LEU A 4 50.17 18.84 -28.35
C LEU A 4 48.78 19.42 -28.58
N PHE A 5 48.63 20.31 -29.57
CA PHE A 5 47.33 20.86 -29.97
C PHE A 5 46.40 19.79 -30.57
N GLN A 6 46.94 18.87 -31.38
CA GLN A 6 46.16 17.75 -31.92
C GLN A 6 45.60 16.86 -30.79
N LYS A 7 46.42 16.53 -29.79
CA LYS A 7 46.00 15.72 -28.64
C LYS A 7 44.96 16.43 -27.78
N SER A 8 45.12 17.74 -27.55
CA SER A 8 44.17 18.54 -26.77
C SER A 8 42.79 18.65 -27.44
N ASN A 9 42.76 18.80 -28.77
CA ASN A 9 41.51 18.85 -29.53
C ASN A 9 40.76 17.50 -29.52
N LEU A 10 41.48 16.38 -29.61
CA LEU A 10 40.87 15.04 -29.52
C LEU A 10 40.25 14.80 -28.13
N VAL A 11 40.95 15.18 -27.06
CA VAL A 11 40.42 15.07 -25.69
C VAL A 11 39.16 15.94 -25.53
N SER A 12 39.19 17.16 -26.04
CA SER A 12 38.04 18.07 -25.96
C SER A 12 36.82 17.53 -26.73
N ALA A 13 37.03 16.98 -27.93
CA ALA A 13 35.96 16.37 -28.73
C ALA A 13 35.37 15.12 -28.03
N LEU A 14 36.21 14.31 -27.40
CA LEU A 14 35.80 13.12 -26.68
C LEU A 14 34.98 13.48 -25.43
N LEU A 15 35.40 14.49 -24.67
CA LEU A 15 34.64 15.02 -23.53
C LEU A 15 33.29 15.58 -23.96
N LEU A 16 33.25 16.37 -25.04
CA LEU A 16 32.00 16.89 -25.62
C LEU A 16 31.04 15.76 -25.97
N THR A 17 31.54 14.73 -26.66
CA THR A 17 30.74 13.57 -27.04
C THR A 17 30.25 12.81 -25.81
N SER A 18 31.10 12.64 -24.80
CA SER A 18 30.73 11.99 -23.53
C SER A 18 29.59 12.72 -22.81
N VAL A 19 29.64 14.06 -22.76
CA VAL A 19 28.58 14.89 -22.16
C VAL A 19 27.28 14.81 -22.96
N LEU A 20 27.34 14.79 -24.29
CA LEU A 20 26.15 14.63 -25.13
C LEU A 20 25.50 13.25 -24.90
N VAL A 21 26.31 12.19 -24.87
CA VAL A 21 25.84 10.83 -24.60
C VAL A 21 25.22 10.74 -23.21
N SER A 22 25.83 11.36 -22.19
CA SER A 22 25.28 11.33 -20.83
C SER A 22 23.94 12.06 -20.74
N GLY A 23 23.77 13.20 -21.42
CA GLY A 23 22.50 13.93 -21.46
C GLY A 23 21.35 13.12 -22.07
N VAL A 24 21.63 12.43 -23.19
CA VAL A 24 20.66 11.53 -23.83
C VAL A 24 20.34 10.33 -22.92
N ALA A 25 21.37 9.72 -22.34
CA ALA A 25 21.20 8.57 -21.45
C ALA A 25 20.35 8.90 -20.22
N VAL A 26 20.59 10.04 -19.56
CA VAL A 26 19.78 10.48 -18.41
C VAL A 26 18.32 10.70 -18.81
N SER A 27 18.09 11.32 -19.97
CA SER A 27 16.72 11.54 -20.48
C SER A 27 16.00 10.23 -20.76
N PHE A 28 16.71 9.25 -21.34
CA PHE A 28 16.19 7.91 -21.60
C PHE A 28 15.83 7.16 -20.30
N VAL A 29 16.74 7.18 -19.31
CA VAL A 29 16.49 6.57 -17.99
C VAL A 29 15.29 7.22 -17.31
N GLY A 30 15.12 8.54 -17.44
CA GLY A 30 13.95 9.25 -16.92
C GLY A 30 12.64 8.78 -17.55
N HIS A 31 12.63 8.50 -18.85
CA HIS A 31 11.46 7.97 -19.55
C HIS A 31 11.12 6.55 -19.08
N GLU A 32 12.12 5.66 -19.02
CA GLU A 32 11.90 4.27 -18.62
C GLU A 32 11.51 4.16 -17.14
N ASN A 33 12.08 5.02 -16.28
CA ASN A 33 11.69 5.10 -14.88
C ASN A 33 10.20 5.45 -14.75
N ARG A 34 9.72 6.48 -15.46
CA ARG A 34 8.30 6.84 -15.45
C ARG A 34 7.40 5.68 -15.89
N ARG A 35 7.81 4.94 -16.93
CA ARG A 35 7.06 3.78 -17.42
C ARG A 35 6.97 2.66 -16.36
N LEU A 36 8.10 2.24 -15.80
CA LEU A 36 8.15 1.21 -14.75
C LEU A 36 7.41 1.66 -13.48
N HIS A 37 7.52 2.94 -13.13
CA HIS A 37 6.82 3.50 -11.99
C HIS A 37 5.30 3.47 -12.19
N ASN A 38 4.81 3.81 -13.38
CA ASN A 38 3.37 3.74 -13.68
C ASN A 38 2.83 2.31 -13.57
N GLU A 39 3.58 1.31 -14.04
CA GLU A 39 3.21 -0.10 -13.93
C GLU A 39 3.12 -0.54 -12.46
N LEU A 40 4.13 -0.19 -11.66
CA LEU A 40 4.12 -0.44 -10.21
C LEU A 40 2.92 0.24 -9.52
N GLN A 41 2.66 1.51 -9.83
CA GLN A 41 1.54 2.25 -9.25
C GLN A 41 0.20 1.60 -9.60
N GLN A 42 0.03 1.08 -10.83
CA GLN A 42 -1.19 0.40 -11.22
C GLN A 42 -1.45 -0.87 -10.39
N GLU A 43 -0.44 -1.68 -10.13
CA GLU A 43 -0.59 -2.87 -9.28
C GLU A 43 -0.83 -2.49 -7.82
N LEU A 44 -0.19 -1.44 -7.31
CA LEU A 44 -0.44 -0.91 -5.98
C LEU A 44 -1.89 -0.41 -5.83
N GLU A 45 -2.42 0.29 -6.82
CA GLU A 45 -3.82 0.71 -6.83
C GLU A 45 -4.79 -0.47 -6.78
N ARG A 46 -4.51 -1.54 -7.52
CA ARG A 46 -5.33 -2.77 -7.46
C ARG A 46 -5.29 -3.39 -6.06
N ARG A 47 -4.11 -3.48 -5.45
CA ARG A 47 -3.95 -3.98 -4.07
C ARG A 47 -4.68 -3.10 -3.06
N ASN A 48 -4.56 -1.79 -3.17
CA ASN A 48 -5.24 -0.85 -2.28
C ASN A 48 -6.76 -0.97 -2.37
N LYS A 49 -7.32 -1.11 -3.59
CA LYS A 49 -8.75 -1.35 -3.78
C LYS A 49 -9.21 -2.62 -3.06
N ALA A 50 -8.48 -3.72 -3.23
CA ALA A 50 -8.79 -4.97 -2.55
C ALA A 50 -8.69 -4.85 -1.01
N GLN A 51 -7.71 -4.11 -0.49
CA GLN A 51 -7.59 -3.86 0.95
C GLN A 51 -8.77 -3.03 1.50
N VAL A 52 -9.22 -2.03 0.75
CA VAL A 52 -10.41 -1.24 1.13
C VAL A 52 -11.66 -2.12 1.17
N GLU A 53 -11.86 -2.96 0.14
CA GLU A 53 -12.98 -3.90 0.11
C GLU A 53 -12.91 -4.90 1.26
N TRP A 54 -11.74 -5.46 1.54
CA TRP A 54 -11.52 -6.33 2.70
C TRP A 54 -11.86 -5.63 4.01
N GLY A 55 -11.40 -4.38 4.19
CA GLY A 55 -11.72 -3.58 5.38
C GLY A 55 -13.22 -3.37 5.54
N LYS A 56 -13.94 -3.11 4.44
CA LYS A 56 -15.39 -3.00 4.44
C LYS A 56 -16.06 -4.31 4.87
N LEU A 57 -15.65 -5.44 4.29
CA LEU A 57 -16.17 -6.76 4.65
C LEU A 57 -15.89 -7.11 6.12
N LEU A 58 -14.72 -6.74 6.65
CA LEU A 58 -14.39 -6.96 8.05
C LEU A 58 -15.29 -6.16 8.99
N LEU A 59 -15.62 -4.91 8.63
CA LEU A 59 -16.57 -4.09 9.38
C LEU A 59 -17.99 -4.67 9.33
N GLU A 60 -18.41 -5.17 8.16
CA GLU A 60 -19.69 -5.88 8.00
C GLU A 60 -19.73 -7.14 8.90
N GLN A 61 -18.65 -7.93 8.93
CA GLN A 61 -18.54 -9.13 9.77
C GLN A 61 -18.50 -8.79 11.27
N SER A 62 -17.76 -7.76 11.66
CA SER A 62 -17.74 -7.28 13.04
C SER A 62 -19.13 -6.85 13.51
N SER A 63 -19.92 -6.22 12.65
CA SER A 63 -21.32 -5.89 12.96
C SER A 63 -22.20 -7.13 13.13
N LEU A 64 -21.93 -8.22 12.41
CA LEU A 64 -22.65 -9.50 12.56
C LEU A 64 -22.22 -10.30 13.81
N THR A 65 -21.02 -10.02 14.32
CA THR A 65 -20.46 -10.60 15.56
C THR A 65 -20.71 -9.69 16.77
N ASN A 66 -21.45 -8.59 16.59
CA ASN A 66 -21.77 -7.65 17.66
C ASN A 66 -22.60 -8.39 18.75
N PRO A 67 -22.10 -8.48 20.00
CA PRO A 67 -22.76 -9.15 21.12
C PRO A 67 -24.21 -8.70 21.33
N GLY A 68 -24.55 -7.47 20.90
CA GLY A 68 -25.91 -6.94 20.96
C GLY A 68 -26.96 -7.75 20.20
N ARG A 69 -26.61 -8.53 19.16
CA ARG A 69 -27.58 -9.42 18.49
C ARG A 69 -27.91 -10.64 19.36
N VAL A 70 -26.93 -11.21 20.05
CA VAL A 70 -27.14 -12.30 21.00
C VAL A 70 -27.96 -11.80 22.18
N GLU A 71 -27.62 -10.61 22.71
CA GLU A 71 -28.34 -9.98 23.82
C GLU A 71 -29.78 -9.62 23.45
N LYS A 72 -30.03 -9.15 22.22
CA LYS A 72 -31.38 -8.85 21.72
C LYS A 72 -32.22 -10.12 21.55
N ILE A 73 -31.67 -11.17 20.94
CA ILE A 73 -32.36 -12.47 20.82
C ILE A 73 -32.64 -13.09 22.20
N ALA A 74 -31.67 -13.03 23.13
CA ALA A 74 -31.85 -13.53 24.48
C ALA A 74 -32.96 -12.79 25.23
N ARG A 75 -33.07 -11.48 25.06
CA ARG A 75 -34.09 -10.66 25.73
C ARG A 75 -35.47 -10.76 25.06
N GLU A 76 -35.53 -10.78 23.73
CA GLU A 76 -36.79 -10.73 22.98
C GLU A 76 -37.39 -12.10 22.66
N GLU A 77 -36.58 -13.12 22.35
CA GLU A 77 -37.08 -14.48 22.01
C GLU A 77 -37.01 -15.46 23.18
N LEU A 78 -36.07 -15.26 24.11
CA LEU A 78 -35.86 -16.16 25.27
C LEU A 78 -36.32 -15.55 26.60
N ASP A 79 -36.87 -14.33 26.60
CA ASP A 79 -37.35 -13.58 27.77
C ASP A 79 -36.31 -13.51 28.92
N MET A 80 -35.01 -13.50 28.56
CA MET A 80 -33.93 -13.49 29.54
C MET A 80 -33.70 -12.07 30.07
N GLU A 81 -33.95 -11.88 31.37
CA GLU A 81 -33.59 -10.67 32.11
C GLU A 81 -32.24 -10.82 32.83
N VAL A 82 -31.49 -9.72 32.96
CA VAL A 82 -30.25 -9.72 33.75
C VAL A 82 -30.62 -9.82 35.22
N PRO A 83 -30.20 -10.89 35.93
CA PRO A 83 -30.62 -11.09 37.31
C PRO A 83 -29.97 -10.06 38.24
N ASP A 84 -30.77 -9.55 39.17
CA ASP A 84 -30.33 -8.63 40.22
C ASP A 84 -29.27 -9.31 41.12
N ALA A 85 -28.38 -8.53 41.74
CA ALA A 85 -27.17 -9.03 42.41
C ALA A 85 -27.46 -10.08 43.51
N GLY A 86 -28.67 -10.07 44.09
CA GLY A 86 -29.14 -11.04 45.08
C GLY A 86 -29.57 -12.41 44.52
N ARG A 87 -29.64 -12.61 43.20
CA ARG A 87 -30.08 -13.86 42.55
C ARG A 87 -28.95 -14.66 41.90
N ILE A 88 -27.71 -14.20 41.99
CA ILE A 88 -26.54 -14.89 41.42
C ILE A 88 -26.16 -16.06 42.33
N LYS A 89 -26.37 -17.30 41.86
CA LYS A 89 -25.87 -18.52 42.51
C LYS A 89 -24.60 -19.00 41.81
N MET A 90 -23.47 -18.88 42.50
CA MET A 90 -22.18 -19.40 42.02
C MET A 90 -22.14 -20.90 42.26
N VAL A 91 -21.96 -21.69 41.20
CA VAL A 91 -21.79 -23.14 41.31
C VAL A 91 -20.31 -23.43 41.14
N VAL A 92 -19.67 -23.87 42.22
CA VAL A 92 -18.27 -24.32 42.21
C VAL A 92 -18.25 -25.76 41.67
N PRO A 93 -17.36 -26.12 40.75
CA PRO A 93 -17.30 -27.46 40.15
C PRO A 93 -17.07 -28.57 41.17
#